data_AF-A0A9D5EK55-F1
#
_entry.id   AF-A0A9D5EK55-F1
#
_cell.length_a   1.000
_cell.length_b   1.000
_cell.length_c   1.000
_cell.angle_alpha   90.00
_cell.angle_beta   90.00
_cell.angle_gamma   90.00
#
_symmetry.space_group_name_H-M   'P 1'
#
loop_
_entity.id
_entity.type
_entity.pdbx_description
1 polymer ?
#
loop_
_entity_poly.entity_id
_entity_poly.type
_entity_poly.pdbx_seq_one_letter_code
_entity_poly.pdbx_strand_id
1 'polypeptide(L)'
;MGLEPIQVNVERMLGLFRKGGEDLAEIWQLALRPDTLRALLKLTRFDGPKELFRLDDELWVRIIYEFACASRDKRLERGHLLRSITPLYLGRVASFVVETAEMGAAEVEQRIERLCLTFEDLKPYLIDLWFGARAGAAKRPEAKSEAPETREMEA
;
A
#
# COMPACT_ATOMS: atom_id res chain seq x y z
N MET A 1 10.10 12.04 -29.99
CA MET A 1 9.73 12.89 -28.84
C MET A 1 10.77 12.63 -27.76
N GLY A 2 11.78 13.48 -27.63
CA GLY A 2 12.82 13.32 -26.61
C GLY A 2 12.24 13.70 -25.26
N LEU A 3 12.19 12.75 -24.32
CA LEU A 3 11.87 13.06 -22.93
C LEU A 3 13.08 13.80 -22.37
N GLU A 4 12.98 15.12 -22.18
CA GLU A 4 14.00 15.86 -21.44
C GLU A 4 14.14 15.25 -20.04
N PRO A 5 15.37 14.96 -19.57
CA PRO A 5 15.57 14.39 -18.24
C PRO A 5 15.04 15.35 -17.18
N ILE A 6 13.92 14.99 -16.55
CA ILE A 6 13.45 15.69 -15.36
C ILE A 6 14.52 15.49 -14.29
N GLN A 7 15.18 16.56 -13.88
CA GLN A 7 16.19 16.54 -12.81
C GLN A 7 15.47 16.29 -11.47
N VAL A 8 15.22 15.03 -11.14
CA VAL A 8 14.57 14.64 -9.89
C VAL A 8 15.60 14.53 -8.78
N ASN A 9 15.35 15.20 -7.65
CA ASN A 9 16.23 15.12 -6.49
C ASN A 9 15.94 13.83 -5.70
N VAL A 10 16.67 12.76 -6.03
CA VAL A 10 16.53 11.42 -5.42
C VAL A 10 16.71 11.48 -3.91
N GLU A 11 17.72 12.18 -3.41
CA GLU A 11 17.97 12.37 -1.98
C GLU A 11 16.77 12.95 -1.25
N ARG A 12 16.14 13.99 -1.82
CA ARG A 12 14.94 14.61 -1.25
C ARG A 12 13.77 13.63 -1.25
N MET A 13 13.58 12.87 -2.33
CA MET A 13 12.52 11.86 -2.41
C MET A 13 12.69 10.78 -1.35
N LEU A 14 13.92 10.26 -1.20
CA LEU A 14 14.24 9.28 -0.15
C LEU A 14 14.11 9.87 1.25
N GLY A 15 14.49 11.13 1.46
CA GLY A 15 14.27 11.83 2.73
C GLY A 15 12.79 11.91 3.12
N LEU A 16 11.92 12.25 2.16
CA LEU A 16 10.47 12.28 2.36
C LEU A 16 9.88 10.87 2.58
N PHE A 17 10.38 9.87 1.87
CA PHE A 17 9.99 8.47 2.07
C PHE A 17 10.33 7.97 3.49
N ARG A 18 11.55 8.22 3.96
CA ARG A 18 12.00 7.87 5.31
C ARG A 18 11.16 8.57 6.38
N LYS A 19 10.96 9.88 6.25
CA LYS A 19 10.09 10.66 7.14
C LYS A 19 8.66 10.13 7.15
N GLY A 20 8.13 9.71 6.00
CA GLY A 20 6.83 9.05 5.92
C GLY A 20 6.76 7.78 6.77
N GLY A 21 7.84 7.00 6.86
CA GLY A 21 7.93 5.82 7.72
C GLY A 21 7.91 6.11 9.21
N GLU A 22 8.31 7.31 9.63
CA GLU A 22 8.21 7.78 11.01
C GLU A 22 6.82 8.33 11.31
N ASP A 23 6.30 9.18 10.41
CA ASP A 23 5.07 9.96 10.65
C ASP A 23 3.78 9.17 10.34
N LEU A 24 3.83 8.14 9.48
CA LEU A 24 2.62 7.50 8.92
C LEU A 24 2.53 5.99 9.21
N ALA A 25 3.43 5.43 10.01
CA ALA A 25 3.45 4.00 10.30
C ALA A 25 2.10 3.46 10.83
N GLU A 26 1.45 4.22 11.72
CA GLU A 26 0.13 3.86 12.27
C GLU A 26 -0.96 3.86 11.19
N ILE A 27 -0.92 4.83 10.27
CA ILE A 27 -1.88 4.90 9.16
C ILE A 27 -1.65 3.73 8.21
N TRP A 28 -0.40 3.42 7.89
CA TRP A 28 -0.08 2.29 7.03
C TRP A 28 -0.46 0.95 7.68
N GLN A 29 -0.37 0.82 9.00
CA GLN A 29 -0.81 -0.39 9.72
C GLN A 29 -2.31 -0.67 9.56
N LEU A 30 -3.13 0.38 9.39
CA LEU A 30 -4.57 0.23 9.17
C LEU A 30 -4.91 -0.23 7.74
N ALA A 31 -4.01 0.01 6.78
CA ALA A 31 -4.19 -0.35 5.38
C ALA A 31 -3.48 -1.65 4.98
N LEU A 32 -2.28 -1.88 5.52
CA LEU A 32 -1.36 -2.92 5.10
C LEU A 32 -1.41 -4.16 6.01
N ARG A 33 -1.19 -5.33 5.42
CA ARG A 33 -0.96 -6.58 6.15
C ARG A 33 0.38 -6.52 6.91
N PRO A 34 0.52 -7.28 8.02
CA PRO A 34 1.72 -7.23 8.86
C PRO A 34 3.04 -7.47 8.13
N ASP A 35 3.07 -8.39 7.17
CA ASP A 35 4.31 -8.72 6.44
C ASP A 35 4.69 -7.61 5.45
N THR A 36 3.71 -7.07 4.71
CA THR A 36 3.88 -5.92 3.80
C THR A 36 4.35 -4.69 4.58
N LEU A 37 3.72 -4.39 5.71
CA LEU A 37 4.12 -3.28 6.60
C LEU A 37 5.54 -3.47 7.12
N ARG A 38 5.91 -4.67 7.58
CA ARG A 38 7.25 -4.94 8.10
C ARG A 38 8.33 -4.73 7.05
N ALA A 39 8.11 -5.24 5.83
CA ALA A 39 9.04 -5.06 4.72
C ALA A 39 9.17 -3.58 4.33
N LEU A 40 8.05 -2.85 4.27
CA LEU A 40 8.04 -1.41 4.01
C LEU A 40 8.80 -0.62 5.08
N LEU A 41 8.52 -0.83 6.37
CA LEU A 41 9.18 -0.11 7.47
C LEU A 41 10.66 -0.45 7.59
N LYS A 42 11.07 -1.66 7.18
CA LYS A 42 12.49 -1.99 7.05
C LYS A 42 13.15 -1.12 5.97
N LEU A 43 12.48 -0.94 4.84
CA LEU A 43 13.00 -0.15 3.73
C LEU A 43 13.03 1.35 4.04
N THR A 44 12.08 1.89 4.80
CA THR A 44 12.12 3.30 5.26
C THR A 44 13.26 3.57 6.23
N ARG A 45 13.92 2.54 6.76
CA ARG A 45 15.10 2.66 7.63
C ARG A 45 16.41 2.40 6.89
N PHE A 46 16.35 2.21 5.58
CA PHE A 46 17.55 2.02 4.77
C PHE A 46 18.41 3.30 4.78
N ASP A 47 19.64 3.15 5.26
CA ASP A 47 20.65 4.18 5.49
C ASP A 47 21.86 4.04 4.55
N GLY A 48 21.86 3.06 3.66
CA GLY A 48 22.91 2.85 2.67
C GLY A 48 22.91 3.88 1.52
N PRO A 49 23.87 3.75 0.59
CA PRO A 49 23.95 4.59 -0.61
C PRO A 49 22.64 4.58 -1.41
N LYS A 50 22.23 5.74 -1.95
CA LYS A 50 20.97 5.85 -2.73
C LYS A 50 20.96 4.91 -3.94
N GLU A 51 22.13 4.61 -4.50
CA GLU A 51 22.34 3.75 -5.66
C GLU A 51 21.90 2.31 -5.38
N LEU A 52 21.94 1.92 -4.10
CA LEU A 52 21.54 0.60 -3.62
C LEU A 52 20.09 0.58 -3.12
N PHE A 53 19.40 1.72 -3.09
CA PHE A 53 17.99 1.74 -2.69
C PHE A 53 17.14 1.02 -3.74
N ARG A 54 16.42 -0.01 -3.29
CA ARG A 54 15.52 -0.81 -4.12
C ARG A 54 14.21 -1.04 -3.38
N LEU A 55 13.12 -0.56 -3.97
CA LEU A 55 11.76 -0.99 -3.64
C LEU A 55 11.38 -2.09 -4.62
N ASP A 56 11.29 -3.31 -4.11
CA ASP A 56 10.92 -4.50 -4.88
C ASP A 56 9.52 -4.36 -5.53
N ASP A 57 9.35 -4.93 -6.73
CA ASP A 57 8.11 -4.81 -7.49
C ASP A 57 6.95 -5.54 -6.81
N GLU A 58 7.16 -6.75 -6.26
CA GLU A 58 6.11 -7.47 -5.54
C GLU A 58 5.69 -6.69 -4.28
N LEU A 59 6.65 -6.13 -3.53
CA LEU A 59 6.34 -5.29 -2.39
C LEU A 59 5.51 -4.06 -2.80
N TRP A 60 5.88 -3.38 -3.87
CA TRP A 60 5.12 -2.24 -4.39
C TRP A 60 3.71 -2.63 -4.81
N VAL A 61 3.55 -3.71 -5.55
CA VAL A 61 2.23 -4.19 -6.02
C VAL A 61 1.33 -4.55 -4.83
N ARG A 62 1.86 -5.26 -3.82
CA ARG A 62 1.13 -5.57 -2.58
C ARG A 62 0.66 -4.31 -1.86
N ILE A 63 1.53 -3.31 -1.72
CA ILE A 63 1.16 -2.01 -1.13
C ILE A 63 -0.03 -1.40 -1.89
N ILE A 64 0.04 -1.32 -3.22
CA ILE A 64 -1.04 -0.73 -4.03
C ILE A 64 -2.36 -1.50 -3.86
N TYR A 65 -2.32 -2.84 -3.91
CA TYR A 65 -3.51 -3.68 -3.78
C TYR A 65 -4.14 -3.60 -2.39
N GLU A 66 -3.33 -3.58 -1.34
CA GLU A 66 -3.81 -3.46 0.04
C GLU A 66 -4.42 -2.07 0.31
N PHE A 67 -3.78 -1.00 -0.19
CA PHE A 67 -4.34 0.35 -0.16
C PHE A 67 -5.67 0.47 -0.92
N ALA A 68 -5.77 -0.15 -2.11
CA ALA A 68 -7.01 -0.17 -2.88
C ALA A 68 -8.16 -0.85 -2.11
N CYS A 69 -7.88 -1.99 -1.48
CA CYS A 69 -8.84 -2.70 -0.63
C CYS A 69 -9.24 -1.87 0.61
N ALA A 70 -8.27 -1.25 1.29
CA ALA A 70 -8.54 -0.41 2.46
C ALA A 70 -9.42 0.81 2.14
N SER A 71 -9.20 1.43 0.97
CA SER A 71 -10.01 2.55 0.46
C SER A 71 -11.45 2.13 0.17
N ARG A 72 -11.65 0.94 -0.41
CA ARG A 72 -12.97 0.37 -0.67
C ARG A 72 -13.72 0.08 0.62
N ASP A 73 -13.07 -0.58 1.57
CA ASP A 73 -13.66 -0.99 2.85
C ASP A 73 -13.92 0.19 3.80
N LYS A 74 -13.54 1.42 3.40
CA LYS A 74 -13.67 2.64 4.21
C LYS A 74 -13.02 2.51 5.59
N ARG A 75 -11.96 1.71 5.71
CA ARG A 75 -11.22 1.55 6.98
C ARG A 75 -10.53 2.83 7.42
N LEU A 76 -10.30 3.74 6.47
CA LEU A 76 -9.68 5.04 6.67
C LEU A 76 -10.47 6.12 5.94
N GLU A 77 -10.48 7.32 6.51
CA GLU A 77 -10.89 8.52 5.80
C GLU A 77 -10.07 8.65 4.52
N ARG A 78 -10.75 8.66 3.37
CA ARG A 78 -10.13 8.58 2.03
C ARG A 78 -9.05 9.65 1.85
N GLY A 79 -9.25 10.84 2.42
CA GLY A 79 -8.27 11.93 2.35
C GLY A 79 -6.96 11.63 3.08
N HIS A 80 -6.99 10.94 4.22
CA HIS A 80 -5.78 10.57 4.96
C HIS A 80 -5.04 9.40 4.32
N LEU A 81 -5.78 8.39 3.85
CA LEU A 81 -5.21 7.26 3.13
C LEU A 81 -4.50 7.75 1.84
N LEU A 82 -5.16 8.58 1.04
CA LEU A 82 -4.57 9.11 -0.19
C LEU A 82 -3.35 10.00 0.07
N ARG A 83 -3.38 10.85 1.10
CA ARG A 83 -2.19 11.64 1.45
C ARG A 83 -1.02 10.76 1.88
N SER A 84 -1.29 9.68 2.62
CA SER A 84 -0.27 8.76 3.13
C SER A 84 0.45 7.93 2.05
N ILE A 85 -0.09 7.87 0.82
CA ILE A 85 0.56 7.18 -0.30
C ILE A 85 1.71 7.99 -0.90
N THR A 86 1.69 9.31 -0.72
CA THR A 86 2.65 10.24 -1.34
C THR A 86 4.11 9.85 -1.06
N PRO A 87 4.54 9.68 0.20
CA PRO A 87 5.91 9.23 0.47
C PRO A 87 6.23 7.85 -0.13
N LEU A 88 5.26 6.92 -0.19
CA LEU A 88 5.46 5.60 -0.81
C LEU A 88 5.74 5.73 -2.30
N TYR A 89 4.98 6.57 -3.00
CA TYR A 89 5.21 6.87 -4.41
C TYR A 89 6.58 7.50 -4.65
N LEU A 90 7.01 8.44 -3.78
CA LEU A 90 8.35 9.02 -3.86
C LEU A 90 9.45 7.96 -3.69
N GLY A 91 9.27 7.01 -2.78
CA GLY A 91 10.16 5.85 -2.65
C GLY A 91 10.20 5.02 -3.94
N ARG A 92 9.04 4.71 -4.54
CA ARG A 92 8.96 3.96 -5.80
C ARG A 92 9.66 4.66 -6.96
N VAL A 93 9.44 5.98 -7.11
CA VAL A 93 10.06 6.80 -8.15
C VAL A 93 11.57 6.90 -7.93
N ALA A 94 12.02 7.13 -6.69
CA ALA A 94 13.45 7.12 -6.36
C ALA A 94 14.10 5.79 -6.74
N SER A 95 13.48 4.66 -6.38
CA SER A 95 13.97 3.33 -6.80
C SER A 95 14.05 3.20 -8.31
N PHE A 96 13.03 3.66 -9.05
CA PHE A 96 12.99 3.59 -10.51
C PHE A 96 14.11 4.43 -11.14
N VAL A 97 14.22 5.71 -10.76
CA VAL A 97 15.24 6.63 -11.29
C VAL A 97 16.65 6.08 -11.09
N VAL A 98 16.92 5.52 -9.91
CA VAL A 98 18.22 4.91 -9.61
C VAL A 98 18.45 3.65 -10.44
N GLU A 99 17.42 2.83 -10.65
CA GLU A 99 17.53 1.60 -11.43
C GLU A 99 17.73 1.87 -12.92
N THR A 100 17.12 2.93 -13.45
CA THR A 100 17.13 3.26 -14.88
C THR A 100 18.18 4.32 -15.26
N ALA A 101 19.05 4.73 -14.34
CA ALA A 101 19.97 5.86 -14.56
C ALA A 101 20.88 5.68 -15.79
N GLU A 102 21.34 4.45 -16.03
CA GLU A 102 22.22 4.08 -17.15
C GLU A 102 21.50 3.32 -18.27
N MET A 103 20.16 3.20 -18.19
CA MET A 103 19.38 2.43 -19.16
C MET A 103 18.99 3.26 -20.38
N GLY A 104 19.05 2.64 -21.56
CA GLY A 104 18.46 3.18 -22.78
C GLY A 104 16.93 3.08 -22.77
N ALA A 105 16.26 3.83 -23.65
CA ALA A 105 14.79 3.89 -23.70
C ALA A 105 14.12 2.50 -23.80
N ALA A 106 14.65 1.60 -24.63
CA ALA A 106 14.11 0.25 -24.77
C ALA A 106 14.23 -0.60 -23.48
N GLU A 107 15.30 -0.43 -22.71
CA GLU A 107 15.51 -1.13 -21.45
C GLU A 107 14.59 -0.59 -20.35
N VAL A 108 14.33 0.72 -20.37
CA VAL A 108 13.35 1.37 -19.49
C VAL A 108 11.94 0.82 -19.77
N GLU A 109 11.54 0.70 -21.04
CA GLU A 109 10.25 0.11 -21.40
C GLU A 109 10.15 -1.35 -20.93
N GLN A 110 11.20 -2.15 -21.12
CA GLN A 110 11.23 -3.53 -20.59
C GLN A 110 11.16 -3.56 -19.06
N ARG A 111 11.74 -2.57 -18.37
CA ARG A 111 11.66 -2.46 -16.91
C ARG A 111 10.25 -2.15 -16.44
N ILE A 112 9.54 -1.28 -17.16
CA ILE A 112 8.12 -0.98 -16.91
C ILE A 112 7.28 -2.23 -17.17
N GLU A 113 7.53 -2.94 -18.27
CA GLU A 113 6.82 -4.18 -18.61
C GLU A 113 6.98 -5.26 -17.53
N ARG A 114 8.19 -5.42 -16.96
CA ARG A 114 8.40 -6.32 -15.81
C ARG A 114 7.53 -5.97 -14.60
N LEU A 115 7.35 -4.68 -14.34
CA LEU A 115 6.44 -4.23 -13.28
C LEU A 115 4.99 -4.57 -13.63
N CYS A 116 4.57 -4.35 -14.89
CA CYS A 116 3.23 -4.71 -15.36
C CYS A 116 2.97 -6.21 -15.17
N LEU A 117 3.89 -7.08 -15.58
CA LEU A 117 3.80 -8.52 -15.37
C LEU A 117 3.68 -8.88 -13.90
N THR A 118 4.41 -8.20 -13.01
CA THR A 118 4.28 -8.43 -11.55
C THR A 118 2.89 -8.06 -11.04
N PHE A 119 2.26 -7.00 -11.57
CA PHE A 119 0.85 -6.72 -11.29
C PHE A 119 -0.05 -7.86 -11.80
N GLU A 120 0.20 -8.41 -12.98
CA GLU A 120 -0.60 -9.49 -13.54
C GLU A 120 -0.49 -10.79 -12.72
N ASP A 121 0.72 -11.17 -12.37
CA ASP A 121 1.03 -12.37 -11.59
C ASP A 121 0.41 -12.33 -10.19
N LEU A 122 0.27 -11.12 -9.61
CA LEU A 122 -0.35 -10.91 -8.30
C LEU A 122 -1.85 -10.61 -8.36
N LYS A 123 -2.51 -10.68 -9.52
CA LYS A 123 -3.98 -10.60 -9.62
C LYS A 123 -4.71 -11.61 -8.71
N PRO A 124 -4.28 -12.89 -8.59
CA PRO A 124 -4.90 -13.83 -7.65
C PRO A 124 -4.86 -13.33 -6.20
N TYR A 125 -3.75 -12.74 -5.78
CA TYR A 125 -3.62 -12.13 -4.46
C TYR A 125 -4.63 -10.97 -4.26
N LEU A 126 -4.79 -10.10 -5.26
CA LEU A 126 -5.81 -9.04 -5.21
C LEU A 126 -7.22 -9.63 -5.13
N ILE A 127 -7.54 -10.65 -5.92
CA ILE A 127 -8.86 -11.30 -5.92
C ILE A 127 -9.17 -11.87 -4.52
N ASP A 128 -8.21 -12.55 -3.90
CA ASP A 128 -8.35 -13.09 -2.55
C ASP A 128 -8.57 -11.99 -1.51
N LEU A 129 -7.82 -10.89 -1.57
CA LEU A 129 -8.06 -9.74 -0.70
C LEU A 129 -9.43 -9.11 -0.94
N TRP A 130 -9.81 -8.97 -2.21
CA TRP A 130 -11.00 -8.25 -2.62
C TRP A 130 -12.27 -9.02 -2.26
N PHE A 131 -12.31 -10.33 -2.50
CA PHE A 131 -13.50 -11.15 -2.26
C PHE A 131 -13.42 -11.96 -0.96
N GLY A 132 -12.23 -12.34 -0.49
CA GLY A 132 -12.05 -13.07 0.78
C GLY A 132 -12.51 -12.28 1.99
N ALA A 133 -12.43 -10.94 1.96
CA ALA A 133 -13.00 -10.08 3.01
C ALA A 133 -14.54 -10.17 3.11
N ARG A 134 -15.26 -10.51 2.02
CA ARG A 134 -16.73 -10.72 2.07
C ARG A 134 -17.12 -11.99 2.83
N ALA A 135 -16.24 -12.99 2.93
CA ALA A 135 -16.53 -14.24 3.66
C ALA A 135 -16.48 -14.06 5.19
N GLY A 136 -15.72 -13.08 5.70
CA GLY A 136 -15.61 -12.78 7.14
C GLY A 136 -16.71 -11.84 7.68
N ALA A 137 -17.40 -11.09 6.81
CA ALA A 137 -18.43 -10.12 7.22
C ALA A 137 -19.83 -10.74 7.44
N ALA A 138 -20.02 -12.03 7.14
CA ALA A 138 -21.28 -12.75 7.29
C ALA A 138 -21.42 -13.47 8.65
N LYS A 139 -20.96 -12.85 9.75
CA LYS A 139 -21.42 -13.20 11.10
C LYS A 139 -21.87 -11.92 11.81
N ARG A 140 -23.13 -11.54 11.60
CA ARG A 140 -23.85 -10.64 12.50
C ARG A 140 -24.32 -11.50 13.68
N PRO A 141 -23.99 -11.18 14.94
CA PRO A 141 -24.48 -11.95 16.07
C PRO A 141 -26.01 -11.87 16.11
N GLU A 142 -26.64 -13.04 16.23
CA GLU A 142 -28.08 -13.18 16.41
C GLU A 142 -28.53 -12.42 17.67
N ALA A 143 -29.62 -11.68 17.51
CA ALA A 143 -30.23 -10.87 18.54
C ALA A 143 -30.75 -11.76 19.69
N LYS A 144 -30.33 -11.48 20.93
CA LYS A 144 -31.15 -11.82 22.09
C LYS A 144 -32.27 -10.80 22.21
N SER A 145 -33.45 -11.18 21.73
CA SER A 145 -34.71 -10.53 22.07
C SER A 145 -35.11 -10.97 23.48
N GLU A 146 -34.66 -10.26 24.51
CA GLU A 146 -35.34 -10.28 25.81
C GLU A 146 -36.45 -9.24 25.78
N ALA A 147 -37.68 -9.73 25.59
CA ALA A 147 -38.88 -8.95 25.82
C ALA A 147 -39.09 -8.80 27.33
N PRO A 148 -39.45 -7.62 27.86
CA PRO A 148 -39.96 -7.54 29.22
C PRO A 148 -41.41 -8.03 29.22
N GLU A 149 -41.63 -9.15 29.90
CA GLU A 149 -42.96 -9.67 30.20
C GLU A 149 -43.70 -8.66 31.09
N THR A 150 -44.73 -8.04 30.52
CA THR A 150 -45.79 -7.35 31.22
C THR A 150 -46.46 -8.34 32.17
N ARG A 151 -46.31 -8.15 33.48
CA ARG A 151 -47.25 -8.67 34.47
C ARG A 151 -48.04 -7.52 35.05
N GLU A 152 -49.19 -7.27 34.43
CA GLU A 152 -50.34 -6.71 35.13
C GLU A 152 -51.12 -7.85 35.80
N MET A 153 -51.54 -7.57 37.04
CA MET A 153 -52.78 -7.95 37.70
C MET A 153 -52.87 -9.14 38.69
N GLU A 154 -53.51 -8.78 39.82
CA GLU A 154 -54.24 -9.55 40.83
C GLU A 154 -53.52 -10.05 42.10
N ALA A 155 -53.58 -9.22 43.16
CA ALA A 155 -54.41 -9.47 44.36
C ALA A 155 -54.48 -8.21 45.25
#